data_AF-A0ABD6LAD8-F1
#
_entry.id   AF-A0ABD6LAD8-F1
#
_cell.length_a   1.000
_cell.length_b   1.000
_cell.length_c   1.000
_cell.angle_alpha   90.00
_cell.angle_beta   90.00
_cell.angle_gamma   90.00
#
_symmetry.space_group_name_H-M   'P 1'
#
loop_
_entity.id
_entity.type
_entity.pdbx_description
1 polymer ?
#
loop_
_entity_poly.entity_id
_entity_poly.type
_entity_poly.pdbx_seq_one_letter_code
_entity_poly.pdbx_strand_id
1 'polypeptide(L)'
;MAAGFKYNLEPEVEQEERYDVETGRRRRGPYKLDTTNLVVGSYLPSFTPIAADLVKKTSQVAIRVEVYEKFTTGSNTTLKIKKRSLAYKGMHLGNGAHGATINAIDKADKAFDKLTLAADFGENLEAGTVLYEATAADGTTPKVIANSALYERKQVEDGIVLVSLLMRAFEIEPTKLVMPFADIDKANMPHFQFNAQDVKQEKDTVSIPKASSSRDGLMSKEDKAKLDGVAAQANKYTLTAATTSALGGVKQAAKVNDASGTVSVENFNGLLTALKNAGIMAK
;
A
#
# COMPACT_ATOMS: atom_id res chain seq x y z
N MET A 1 40.06 58.18 -15.94
CA MET A 1 39.04 57.58 -15.03
C MET A 1 39.54 56.21 -14.64
N ALA A 2 39.76 55.97 -13.34
CA ALA A 2 40.25 54.69 -12.84
C ALA A 2 39.24 53.58 -13.17
N ALA A 3 39.73 52.45 -13.68
CA ALA A 3 38.92 51.28 -13.97
C ALA A 3 38.29 50.79 -12.65
N GLY A 4 36.96 50.92 -12.54
CA GLY A 4 36.21 50.46 -11.38
C GLY A 4 36.34 48.95 -11.24
N PHE A 5 36.79 48.48 -10.08
CA PHE A 5 36.74 47.08 -9.70
C PHE A 5 35.29 46.61 -9.73
N LYS A 6 34.95 45.73 -10.67
CA LYS A 6 33.68 44.99 -10.63
C LYS A 6 33.85 43.83 -9.68
N TYR A 7 33.20 43.90 -8.54
CA TYR A 7 33.03 42.74 -7.66
C TYR A 7 31.97 41.82 -8.30
N ASN A 8 32.42 40.86 -9.11
CA ASN A 8 31.61 39.69 -9.41
C ASN A 8 31.60 38.81 -8.15
N LEU A 9 30.81 39.20 -7.14
CA LEU A 9 30.34 38.23 -6.17
C LEU A 9 29.35 37.35 -6.94
N GLU A 10 29.78 36.16 -7.33
CA GLU A 10 28.84 35.11 -7.69
C GLU A 10 27.86 34.99 -6.52
N PRO A 11 26.52 35.01 -6.76
CA PRO A 11 25.56 34.87 -5.69
C PRO A 11 25.88 33.59 -4.93
N GLU A 12 25.88 33.69 -3.59
CA GLU A 12 26.08 32.51 -2.74
C GLU A 12 25.06 31.47 -3.19
N VAL A 13 25.55 30.29 -3.60
CA VAL A 13 24.68 29.21 -4.05
C VAL A 13 23.78 28.88 -2.87
N GLU A 14 22.49 29.24 -2.96
CA GLU A 14 21.51 28.87 -1.94
C GLU A 14 21.67 27.37 -1.69
N GLN A 15 22.07 27.02 -0.46
CA GLN A 15 22.11 25.63 -0.08
C GLN A 15 20.67 25.16 -0.08
N GLU A 16 20.30 24.42 -1.12
CA GLU A 16 18.95 23.91 -1.28
C GLU A 16 18.60 23.05 -0.05
N GLU A 17 17.82 23.64 0.85
CA GLU A 17 17.44 23.03 2.12
C GLU A 17 16.47 21.90 1.83
N ARG A 18 16.89 20.68 2.20
CA ARG A 18 16.12 19.45 1.95
C ARG A 18 15.06 19.19 3.02
N TYR A 19 15.22 19.84 4.15
CA TYR A 19 14.39 19.78 5.35
C TYR A 19 14.67 21.05 6.18
N ASP A 20 13.77 21.41 7.08
CA ASP A 20 13.99 22.54 8.00
C ASP A 20 15.18 22.26 8.93
N VAL A 21 16.28 22.99 8.74
CA VAL A 21 17.55 22.79 9.43
C VAL A 21 17.40 22.89 10.96
N GLU A 22 16.49 23.73 11.47
CA GLU A 22 16.25 23.89 12.91
C GLU A 22 15.63 22.63 13.54
N THR A 23 14.86 21.89 12.75
CA THR A 23 14.20 20.66 13.20
C THR A 23 15.13 19.44 13.19
N GLY A 24 16.23 19.53 12.45
CA GLY A 24 17.27 18.53 12.31
C GLY A 24 18.04 18.29 13.60
N ARG A 25 17.87 17.12 14.20
CA ARG A 25 18.63 16.73 15.41
C ARG A 25 19.56 15.59 15.12
N ARG A 26 20.86 15.80 15.38
CA ARG A 26 21.88 14.75 15.27
C ARG A 26 21.69 13.68 16.33
N ARG A 27 21.85 12.43 15.91
CA ARG A 27 21.95 11.28 16.80
C ARG A 27 23.29 11.34 17.54
N ARG A 28 23.31 10.91 18.81
CA ARG A 28 24.53 10.98 19.63
C ARG A 28 25.57 9.94 19.18
N GLY A 29 26.80 10.41 18.99
CA GLY A 29 27.98 9.61 18.67
C GLY A 29 28.10 9.27 17.17
N PRO A 30 29.33 9.00 16.68
CA PRO A 30 29.54 8.53 15.32
C PRO A 30 29.12 7.06 15.17
N TYR A 31 28.76 6.69 13.94
CA TYR A 31 28.47 5.31 13.55
C TYR A 31 29.48 4.85 12.50
N LYS A 32 29.92 3.59 12.59
CA LYS A 32 30.78 2.97 11.59
C LYS A 32 29.94 2.56 10.38
N LEU A 33 30.19 3.20 9.24
CA LEU A 33 29.52 2.89 7.98
C LEU A 33 30.05 1.58 7.39
N ASP A 34 29.13 0.68 7.05
CA ASP A 34 29.39 -0.44 6.17
C ASP A 34 29.54 0.08 4.74
N THR A 35 30.76 0.02 4.23
CA THR A 35 31.13 0.46 2.88
C THR A 35 31.05 -0.67 1.85
N THR A 36 30.59 -1.86 2.24
CA THR A 36 30.40 -2.99 1.32
C THR A 36 29.52 -2.56 0.14
N ASN A 37 29.96 -2.84 -1.08
CA ASN A 37 29.30 -2.48 -2.34
C ASN A 37 29.14 -0.98 -2.61
N LEU A 38 29.75 -0.10 -1.80
CA LEU A 38 29.89 1.32 -2.10
C LEU A 38 31.18 1.57 -2.88
N VAL A 39 31.16 2.53 -3.80
CA VAL A 39 32.33 2.88 -4.61
C VAL A 39 33.27 3.76 -3.79
N VAL A 40 34.47 3.27 -3.53
CA VAL A 40 35.54 4.03 -2.85
C VAL A 40 35.87 5.30 -3.64
N GLY A 41 36.07 6.40 -2.94
CA GLY A 41 36.30 7.74 -3.48
C GLY A 41 35.02 8.51 -3.82
N SER A 42 33.86 7.85 -3.87
CA SER A 42 32.57 8.52 -4.10
C SER A 42 32.06 9.26 -2.87
N TYR A 43 31.12 10.19 -3.06
CA TYR A 43 30.49 10.94 -1.97
C TYR A 43 29.04 10.52 -1.79
N LEU A 44 28.69 10.13 -0.57
CA LEU A 44 27.30 10.02 -0.13
C LEU A 44 26.76 11.43 0.14
N PRO A 45 25.64 11.81 -0.49
CA PRO A 45 25.00 13.09 -0.21
C PRO A 45 24.46 13.11 1.22
N SER A 46 24.31 14.31 1.80
CA SER A 46 23.50 14.47 3.01
C SER A 46 22.12 13.85 2.83
N PHE A 47 21.46 13.49 3.91
CA PHE A 47 20.13 12.89 3.90
C PHE A 47 20.02 11.54 3.16
N THR A 48 21.14 10.84 2.93
CA THR A 48 21.11 9.45 2.43
C THR A 48 20.38 8.55 3.44
N PRO A 49 19.47 7.65 3.02
CA PRO A 49 18.79 6.72 3.91
C PRO A 49 19.76 5.70 4.54
N ILE A 50 19.74 5.59 5.87
CA ILE A 50 20.66 4.79 6.67
C ILE A 50 19.90 3.95 7.71
N ALA A 51 20.25 2.68 7.83
CA ALA A 51 19.92 1.85 8.98
C ALA A 51 21.03 1.95 10.03
N ALA A 52 20.71 2.48 11.21
CA ALA A 52 21.65 2.58 12.33
C ALA A 52 21.40 1.47 13.36
N ASP A 53 22.46 0.77 13.77
CA ASP A 53 22.48 -0.13 14.92
C ASP A 53 23.01 0.62 16.15
N LEU A 54 22.15 0.82 17.14
CA LEU A 54 22.45 1.62 18.34
C LEU A 54 23.34 0.87 19.33
N VAL A 55 23.33 -0.47 19.27
CA VAL A 55 24.09 -1.35 20.14
C VAL A 55 25.51 -1.48 19.61
N LYS A 56 25.66 -1.83 18.34
CA LYS A 56 26.97 -2.05 17.71
C LYS A 56 27.64 -0.76 17.22
N LYS A 57 26.91 0.36 17.20
CA LYS A 57 27.36 1.63 16.62
C LYS A 57 27.82 1.48 15.17
N THR A 58 27.10 0.65 14.41
CA THR A 58 27.30 0.46 12.97
C THR A 58 26.14 1.07 12.19
N SER A 59 26.36 1.39 10.93
CA SER A 59 25.35 1.94 10.04
C SER A 59 25.50 1.36 8.65
N GLN A 60 24.39 1.09 7.98
CA GLN A 60 24.36 0.57 6.61
C GLN A 60 23.48 1.45 5.74
N VAL A 61 23.90 1.69 4.48
CA VAL A 61 23.09 2.42 3.51
C VAL A 61 21.93 1.55 3.08
N ALA A 62 20.72 2.10 3.17
CA ALA A 62 19.56 1.47 2.57
C ALA A 62 19.49 1.89 1.10
N ILE A 63 20.06 1.08 0.21
CA ILE A 63 20.16 1.44 -1.22
C ILE A 63 18.75 1.45 -1.83
N ARG A 64 18.40 2.59 -2.43
CA ARG A 64 17.12 2.83 -3.12
C ARG A 64 17.37 3.31 -4.54
N VAL A 65 16.46 2.92 -5.42
CA VAL A 65 16.55 3.21 -6.85
C VAL A 65 15.21 3.70 -7.33
N GLU A 66 15.18 4.90 -7.93
CA GLU A 66 13.94 5.45 -8.50
C GLU A 66 13.89 5.18 -10.01
N VAL A 67 12.75 4.69 -10.48
CA VAL A 67 12.47 4.42 -11.89
C VAL A 67 12.36 5.73 -12.65
N TYR A 68 13.13 5.88 -13.73
CA TYR A 68 13.19 7.12 -14.51
C TYR A 68 12.01 7.25 -15.49
N GLU A 69 11.68 6.17 -16.18
CA GLU A 69 10.57 6.12 -17.13
C GLU A 69 9.80 4.81 -16.94
N LYS A 70 8.56 4.78 -17.44
CA LYS A 70 7.70 3.61 -17.33
C LYS A 70 8.39 2.35 -17.87
N PHE A 71 8.44 1.32 -17.03
CA PHE A 71 8.85 -0.02 -17.40
C PHE A 71 7.60 -0.87 -17.63
N THR A 72 7.52 -1.50 -18.79
CA THR A 72 6.45 -2.45 -19.12
C THR A 72 6.98 -3.87 -19.07
N THR A 73 6.25 -4.75 -18.38
CA THR A 73 6.51 -6.18 -18.39
C THR A 73 6.23 -6.77 -19.78
N GLY A 74 6.93 -7.84 -20.14
CA GLY A 74 6.78 -8.52 -21.43
C GLY A 74 8.08 -9.05 -22.02
N SER A 75 8.96 -9.63 -21.20
CA SER A 75 10.35 -10.00 -21.52
C SER A 75 11.32 -8.82 -21.64
N ASN A 76 10.98 -7.68 -21.05
CA ASN A 76 11.88 -6.52 -21.02
C ASN A 76 12.91 -6.71 -19.91
N THR A 77 14.20 -6.64 -20.24
CA THR A 77 15.30 -6.74 -19.28
C THR A 77 16.00 -5.40 -19.07
N THR A 78 15.51 -4.32 -19.66
CA THR A 78 16.12 -2.99 -19.56
C THR A 78 15.28 -2.07 -18.69
N LEU A 79 15.82 -1.68 -17.53
CA LEU A 79 15.19 -0.73 -16.62
C LEU A 79 16.01 0.57 -16.58
N LYS A 80 15.38 1.72 -16.81
CA LYS A 80 16.03 3.02 -16.66
C LYS A 80 15.71 3.61 -15.30
N ILE A 81 16.74 4.12 -14.64
CA ILE A 81 16.66 4.62 -13.27
C ILE A 81 17.27 6.02 -13.19
N LYS A 82 16.86 6.80 -12.20
CA LYS A 82 17.44 8.11 -11.97
C LYS A 82 18.94 8.01 -11.67
N LYS A 83 19.66 9.04 -12.09
CA LYS A 83 21.09 9.19 -11.83
C LYS A 83 21.41 9.21 -10.34
N ARG A 84 22.69 8.93 -10.05
CA ARG A 84 23.28 8.99 -8.69
C ARG A 84 22.72 7.94 -7.74
N SER A 85 22.04 6.92 -8.27
CA SER A 85 21.71 5.72 -7.52
C SER A 85 22.98 4.97 -7.08
N LEU A 86 22.89 4.26 -5.96
CA LEU A 86 23.96 3.40 -5.46
C LEU A 86 23.83 1.95 -5.94
N ALA A 87 23.13 1.73 -7.05
CA ALA A 87 22.97 0.41 -7.63
C ALA A 87 24.32 -0.19 -8.03
N TYR A 88 24.48 -1.49 -7.80
CA TYR A 88 25.69 -2.25 -8.13
C TYR A 88 25.34 -3.56 -8.82
N LYS A 89 26.32 -4.15 -9.52
CA LYS A 89 26.15 -5.42 -10.25
C LYS A 89 25.93 -6.57 -9.26
N GLY A 90 24.93 -7.41 -9.53
CA GLY A 90 24.53 -8.52 -8.68
C GLY A 90 23.50 -8.15 -7.60
N MET A 91 23.15 -6.87 -7.47
CA MET A 91 22.11 -6.43 -6.54
C MET A 91 20.74 -6.95 -6.98
N HIS A 92 19.93 -7.41 -6.02
CA HIS A 92 18.52 -7.73 -6.23
C HIS A 92 17.67 -6.49 -5.97
N LEU A 93 16.85 -6.09 -6.94
CA LEU A 93 15.82 -5.07 -6.78
C LEU A 93 14.53 -5.74 -6.34
N GLY A 94 13.75 -5.05 -5.50
CA GLY A 94 12.43 -5.51 -5.08
C GLY A 94 11.44 -4.38 -4.88
N ASN A 95 10.15 -4.72 -5.00
CA ASN A 95 9.03 -3.84 -4.67
C ASN A 95 8.09 -4.41 -3.59
N GLY A 96 8.38 -5.59 -3.03
CA GLY A 96 7.54 -6.27 -2.05
C GLY A 96 6.80 -7.49 -2.60
N ALA A 97 6.61 -7.56 -3.92
CA ALA A 97 5.93 -8.66 -4.59
C ALA A 97 6.81 -9.30 -5.68
N HIS A 98 7.60 -8.49 -6.35
CA HIS A 98 8.40 -8.83 -7.51
C HIS A 98 9.82 -8.28 -7.39
N GLY A 99 10.75 -8.92 -8.07
CA GLY A 99 12.15 -8.55 -8.05
C GLY A 99 12.93 -9.03 -9.26
N ALA A 100 14.11 -8.43 -9.43
CA ALA A 100 15.03 -8.79 -10.49
C ALA A 100 16.49 -8.51 -10.08
N THR A 101 17.40 -9.34 -10.56
CA THR A 101 18.85 -9.18 -10.33
C THR A 101 19.47 -8.29 -11.40
N ILE A 102 20.34 -7.37 -11.02
CA ILE A 102 21.09 -6.52 -11.95
C ILE A 102 22.32 -7.26 -12.48
N ASN A 103 22.39 -7.49 -13.79
CA ASN A 103 23.54 -8.09 -14.46
C ASN A 103 24.58 -7.06 -14.90
N ALA A 104 24.13 -5.88 -15.31
CA ALA A 104 25.00 -4.80 -15.78
C ALA A 104 24.37 -3.43 -15.55
N ILE A 105 25.22 -2.41 -15.45
CA ILE A 105 24.83 -1.01 -15.29
C ILE A 105 25.60 -0.19 -16.31
N ASP A 106 24.88 0.55 -17.13
CA ASP A 106 25.42 1.53 -18.06
C ASP A 106 25.10 2.94 -17.55
N LYS A 107 26.15 3.75 -17.36
CA LYS A 107 26.10 5.12 -16.82
C LYS A 107 26.42 6.19 -17.88
N ALA A 108 26.49 5.83 -19.16
CA ALA A 108 26.93 6.73 -20.23
C ALA A 108 25.97 7.90 -20.50
N ASP A 109 24.66 7.67 -20.38
CA ASP A 109 23.66 8.73 -20.56
C ASP A 109 23.78 9.81 -19.47
N LYS A 110 23.38 11.05 -19.72
CA LYS A 110 23.46 12.13 -18.72
C LYS A 110 22.22 12.22 -17.82
N ALA A 111 21.07 11.74 -18.29
CA ALA A 111 19.77 11.86 -17.63
C ALA A 111 19.41 10.65 -16.77
N PHE A 112 19.82 9.44 -17.17
CA PHE A 112 19.50 8.19 -16.47
C PHE A 112 20.68 7.21 -16.42
N ASP A 113 20.60 6.22 -15.54
CA ASP A 113 21.42 5.01 -15.62
C ASP A 113 20.55 3.87 -16.17
N LYS A 114 21.13 3.03 -17.03
CA LYS A 114 20.44 1.88 -17.64
C LYS A 114 20.89 0.60 -16.94
N LEU A 115 19.94 -0.11 -16.35
CA LEU A 115 20.14 -1.42 -15.74
C LEU A 115 19.78 -2.52 -16.75
N THR A 116 20.64 -3.53 -16.85
CA THR A 116 20.33 -4.80 -17.50
C THR A 116 19.96 -5.81 -16.41
N LEU A 117 18.71 -6.25 -16.40
CA LEU A 117 18.16 -7.21 -15.46
C LEU A 117 18.37 -8.65 -15.96
N ALA A 118 18.45 -9.61 -15.04
CA ALA A 118 18.58 -11.04 -15.36
C ALA A 118 17.31 -11.65 -15.93
N ALA A 119 16.16 -11.10 -15.55
CA ALA A 119 14.83 -11.46 -16.05
C ALA A 119 13.95 -10.21 -16.08
N ASP A 120 12.78 -10.32 -16.69
CA ASP A 120 11.73 -9.31 -16.59
C ASP A 120 11.36 -9.09 -15.12
N PHE A 121 11.07 -7.84 -14.74
CA PHE A 121 10.71 -7.51 -13.36
C PHE A 121 9.40 -8.19 -12.93
N GLY A 122 8.52 -8.55 -13.86
CA GLY A 122 7.26 -9.24 -13.60
C GLY A 122 6.08 -8.32 -13.28
N GLU A 123 6.29 -7.00 -13.30
CA GLU A 123 5.26 -5.98 -13.08
C GLU A 123 5.57 -4.72 -13.90
N ASN A 124 4.53 -3.97 -14.26
CA ASN A 124 4.71 -2.63 -14.81
C ASN A 124 5.13 -1.66 -13.70
N LEU A 125 6.21 -0.91 -13.92
CA LEU A 125 6.66 0.12 -12.98
C LEU A 125 6.44 1.49 -13.61
N GLU A 126 5.77 2.38 -12.90
CA GLU A 126 5.59 3.76 -13.35
C GLU A 126 6.85 4.59 -13.08
N ALA A 127 7.00 5.70 -13.80
CA ALA A 127 8.06 6.66 -13.50
C ALA A 127 7.88 7.21 -12.08
N GLY A 128 8.97 7.29 -11.32
CA GLY A 128 8.96 7.72 -9.92
C GLY A 128 8.78 6.60 -8.90
N THR A 129 8.51 5.35 -9.32
CA THR A 129 8.48 4.21 -8.40
C THR A 129 9.86 4.01 -7.75
N VAL A 130 9.88 3.90 -6.42
CA VAL A 130 11.12 3.66 -5.66
C VAL A 130 11.23 2.16 -5.34
N LEU A 131 12.28 1.53 -5.86
CA LEU A 131 12.64 0.14 -5.59
C LEU A 131 13.71 0.08 -4.50
N TYR A 132 13.73 -1.02 -3.75
CA TYR A 132 14.72 -1.27 -2.71
C TYR A 132 15.68 -2.40 -3.08
N GLU A 133 16.85 -2.41 -2.44
CA GLU A 133 17.72 -3.59 -2.43
C GLU A 133 17.06 -4.72 -1.63
N ALA A 134 16.77 -5.83 -2.29
CA ALA A 134 16.13 -7.01 -1.70
C ALA A 134 17.17 -8.03 -1.21
N THR A 135 16.76 -8.88 -0.28
CA THR A 135 17.61 -9.99 0.21
C THR A 135 17.75 -11.12 -0.80
N ALA A 136 16.77 -11.29 -1.68
CA ALA A 136 16.71 -12.35 -2.68
C ALA A 136 16.10 -11.83 -3.99
N ALA A 137 16.24 -12.61 -5.06
CA ALA A 137 15.81 -12.23 -6.40
C ALA A 137 14.29 -12.11 -6.58
N ASP A 138 13.51 -12.66 -5.66
CA ASP A 138 12.04 -12.54 -5.64
C ASP A 138 11.56 -11.13 -5.27
N GLY A 139 12.42 -10.32 -4.64
CA GLY A 139 12.14 -8.91 -4.37
C GLY A 139 11.09 -8.66 -3.28
N THR A 140 10.84 -9.65 -2.42
CA THR A 140 9.76 -9.59 -1.41
C THR A 140 10.16 -8.88 -0.12
N THR A 141 11.43 -8.99 0.27
CA THR A 141 11.94 -8.44 1.53
C THR A 141 13.12 -7.48 1.31
N PRO A 142 13.07 -6.26 1.84
CA PRO A 142 14.21 -5.35 1.78
C PRO A 142 15.37 -5.89 2.63
N LYS A 143 16.58 -5.76 2.12
CA LYS A 143 17.80 -6.15 2.83
C LYS A 143 18.11 -5.24 4.00
N VAL A 144 17.83 -3.94 3.83
CA VAL A 144 18.12 -2.89 4.79
C VAL A 144 16.91 -1.96 4.84
N ILE A 145 16.41 -1.69 6.04
CA ILE A 145 15.33 -0.73 6.28
C ILE A 145 15.91 0.46 7.03
N ALA A 146 15.82 1.65 6.45
CA ALA A 146 16.38 2.85 7.08
C ALA A 146 15.61 3.20 8.36
N ASN A 147 16.34 3.70 9.34
CA ASN A 147 15.79 4.25 10.60
C ASN A 147 16.41 5.61 10.95
N SER A 148 17.29 6.12 10.08
CA SER A 148 17.99 7.40 10.19
C SER A 148 18.40 7.90 8.81
N ALA A 149 18.78 9.17 8.73
CA ALA A 149 19.35 9.76 7.53
C ALA A 149 20.76 10.27 7.82
N LEU A 150 21.60 10.34 6.79
CA LEU A 150 22.95 10.89 6.91
C LEU A 150 22.89 12.40 7.20
N TYR A 151 23.63 12.90 8.20
CA TYR A 151 23.61 14.32 8.55
C TYR A 151 24.42 15.16 7.55
N GLU A 152 25.61 14.68 7.19
CA GLU A 152 26.60 15.42 6.40
C GLU A 152 26.89 14.71 5.08
N ARG A 153 27.45 15.44 4.10
CA ARG A 153 28.02 14.79 2.93
C ARG A 153 29.28 14.04 3.36
N LYS A 154 29.39 12.74 3.04
CA LYS A 154 30.52 11.90 3.48
C LYS A 154 31.20 11.22 2.29
N GLN A 155 32.53 11.25 2.24
CA GLN A 155 33.30 10.46 1.28
C GLN A 155 33.41 9.00 1.74
N VAL A 156 33.25 8.08 0.81
CA VAL A 156 33.54 6.66 1.01
C VAL A 156 35.05 6.47 0.87
N GLU A 157 35.73 6.18 1.98
CA GLU A 157 37.18 5.98 2.02
C GLU A 157 37.52 4.48 2.07
N ASP A 158 38.73 4.12 1.65
CA ASP A 158 39.27 2.77 1.80
C ASP A 158 39.72 2.58 3.26
N GLY A 159 38.76 2.28 4.14
CA GLY A 159 39.01 2.19 5.57
C GLY A 159 37.77 2.35 6.45
N ILE A 160 37.97 2.67 7.72
CA ILE A 160 36.87 2.90 8.66
C ILE A 160 36.26 4.27 8.38
N VAL A 161 35.05 4.26 7.82
CA VAL A 161 34.27 5.48 7.59
C VAL A 161 33.32 5.70 8.78
N LEU A 162 33.51 6.82 9.48
CA LEU A 162 32.60 7.27 10.54
C LEU A 162 31.63 8.32 10.00
N VAL A 163 30.35 8.17 10.35
CA VAL A 163 29.26 9.05 9.92
C VAL A 163 28.45 9.61 11.09
N SER A 164 28.01 10.85 10.92
CA SER A 164 26.99 11.49 11.76
C SER A 164 25.59 11.23 11.18
N LEU A 165 24.65 10.82 12.02
CA LEU A 165 23.28 10.53 11.60
C LEU A 165 22.29 11.53 12.19
N LEU A 166 21.16 11.72 11.51
CA LEU A 166 19.99 12.42 12.00
C LEU A 166 19.09 11.44 12.78
N MET A 167 18.60 11.90 13.93
CA MET A 167 17.57 11.25 14.72
C MET A 167 16.17 11.75 14.37
N ARG A 168 16.06 13.00 13.93
CA ARG A 168 14.81 13.69 13.58
C ARG A 168 15.07 14.75 12.51
N ALA A 169 14.12 14.92 11.60
CA ALA A 169 14.04 16.04 10.66
C ALA A 169 12.57 16.24 10.25
N PHE A 170 12.10 17.48 10.14
CA PHE A 170 10.74 17.79 9.71
C PHE A 170 10.75 18.65 8.44
N GLU A 171 9.57 18.78 7.83
CA GLU A 171 9.36 19.50 6.58
C GLU A 171 10.28 19.03 5.43
N ILE A 172 10.50 17.72 5.35
CA ILE A 172 11.39 17.13 4.35
C ILE A 172 10.69 17.19 3.00
N GLU A 173 11.31 17.80 2.00
CA GLU A 173 10.77 17.86 0.64
C GLU A 173 11.32 16.71 -0.22
N PRO A 174 10.50 15.69 -0.58
CA PRO A 174 10.98 14.52 -1.31
C PRO A 174 11.58 14.83 -2.69
N THR A 175 11.08 15.88 -3.36
CA THR A 175 11.55 16.33 -4.68
C THR A 175 12.97 16.87 -4.67
N LYS A 176 13.41 17.46 -3.54
CA LYS A 176 14.76 17.98 -3.33
C LYS A 176 15.74 16.92 -2.83
N LEU A 177 15.27 15.72 -2.54
CA LEU A 177 16.13 14.63 -2.09
C LEU A 177 16.93 14.06 -3.26
N VAL A 178 18.26 14.05 -3.10
CA VAL A 178 19.16 13.39 -4.05
C VAL A 178 19.00 11.87 -4.00
N MET A 179 18.63 11.32 -2.84
CA MET A 179 18.38 9.90 -2.64
C MET A 179 16.92 9.69 -2.22
N PRO A 180 16.17 8.80 -2.90
CA PRO A 180 14.80 8.53 -2.54
C PRO A 180 14.70 7.69 -1.26
N PHE A 181 13.59 7.81 -0.56
CA PHE A 181 13.19 6.95 0.57
C PHE A 181 12.02 6.09 0.13
N ALA A 182 12.09 4.78 0.36
CA ALA A 182 10.95 3.89 0.13
C ALA A 182 9.93 4.06 1.27
N ASP A 183 8.68 3.69 1.02
CA ASP A 183 7.61 3.87 2.04
C ASP A 183 7.85 3.04 3.30
N ILE A 184 8.49 1.86 3.15
CA ILE A 184 8.92 1.03 4.28
C ILE A 184 9.96 1.73 5.17
N ASP A 185 10.81 2.59 4.60
CA ASP A 185 11.76 3.39 5.37
C ASP A 185 11.05 4.49 6.13
N LYS A 186 10.16 5.21 5.43
CA LYS A 186 9.37 6.31 6.03
C LYS A 186 8.56 5.78 7.22
N ALA A 187 7.94 4.61 7.08
CA ALA A 187 7.20 3.95 8.16
C ALA A 187 8.08 3.60 9.37
N ASN A 188 9.36 3.30 9.16
CA ASN A 188 10.33 3.00 10.20
C ASN A 188 11.05 4.24 10.77
N MET A 189 10.66 5.44 10.32
CA MET A 189 11.26 6.72 10.70
C MET A 189 10.21 7.66 11.35
N PRO A 190 9.74 7.35 12.58
CA PRO A 190 8.62 8.06 13.20
C PRO A 190 8.90 9.54 13.53
N HIS A 191 10.18 9.95 13.52
CA HIS A 191 10.60 11.32 13.79
C HIS A 191 11.04 12.04 12.50
N PHE A 192 10.58 11.57 11.34
CA PHE A 192 10.85 12.19 10.06
C PHE A 192 9.53 12.55 9.37
N GLN A 193 9.28 13.84 9.15
CA GLN A 193 8.06 14.30 8.47
C GLN A 193 8.39 14.64 7.03
N PHE A 194 7.97 13.78 6.11
CA PHE A 194 8.05 14.02 4.68
C PHE A 194 6.83 14.83 4.24
N ASN A 195 7.07 16.04 3.72
CA ASN A 195 6.06 16.85 3.06
C ASN A 195 5.63 16.10 1.80
N ALA A 196 4.41 15.59 1.79
CA ALA A 196 3.92 14.83 0.65
C ALA A 196 3.99 15.66 -0.63
N GLN A 197 4.40 15.04 -1.74
CA GLN A 197 4.02 15.53 -3.05
C GLN A 197 2.59 15.05 -3.28
N ASP A 198 1.64 15.96 -3.14
CA ASP A 198 0.20 15.70 -3.13
C ASP A 198 -0.29 14.79 -1.99
N VAL A 199 -1.39 15.21 -1.37
CA VAL A 199 -2.18 14.37 -0.47
C VAL A 199 -2.72 13.18 -1.27
N LYS A 200 -1.92 12.14 -1.44
CA LYS A 200 -2.42 10.81 -1.13
C LYS A 200 -2.12 10.61 0.35
N GLN A 201 -2.93 11.25 1.19
CA GLN A 201 -3.52 10.44 2.23
C GLN A 201 -4.15 9.24 1.51
N GLU A 202 -3.36 8.18 1.31
CA GLU A 202 -3.80 6.92 1.85
C GLU A 202 -4.02 7.24 3.33
N LYS A 203 -5.22 7.76 3.59
CA LYS A 203 -5.95 7.53 4.81
C LYS A 203 -5.53 6.12 5.14
N ASP A 204 -4.83 5.94 6.25
CA ASP A 204 -4.46 4.62 6.75
C ASP A 204 -5.78 3.86 6.84
N THR A 205 -6.18 3.26 5.72
CA THR A 205 -7.38 2.48 5.61
C THR A 205 -6.86 1.23 6.23
N VAL A 206 -6.96 1.18 7.57
CA VAL A 206 -6.90 -0.05 8.32
C VAL A 206 -7.65 -1.03 7.45
N SER A 207 -6.91 -1.96 6.84
CA SER A 207 -7.48 -2.89 5.88
C SER A 207 -8.29 -3.87 6.72
N ILE A 208 -9.52 -3.49 7.04
CA ILE A 208 -10.37 -4.29 7.88
C ILE A 208 -10.81 -5.47 7.02
N PRO A 209 -10.38 -6.70 7.34
CA PRO A 209 -10.78 -7.85 6.57
C PRO A 209 -12.31 -7.98 6.57
N LYS A 210 -12.89 -8.36 5.44
CA LYS A 210 -14.30 -8.76 5.42
C LYS A 210 -14.50 -9.93 6.39
N ALA A 211 -15.59 -9.88 7.16
CA ALA A 211 -16.00 -11.01 7.99
C ALA A 211 -16.31 -12.21 7.10
N SER A 212 -15.80 -13.38 7.50
CA SER A 212 -15.98 -14.65 6.82
C SER A 212 -16.31 -15.73 7.84
N SER A 213 -16.63 -16.95 7.37
CA SER A 213 -16.87 -18.09 8.27
C SER A 213 -15.64 -18.51 9.07
N SER A 214 -14.44 -18.07 8.69
CA SER A 214 -13.18 -18.45 9.34
C SER A 214 -12.41 -17.29 9.97
N ARG A 215 -12.87 -16.04 9.80
CA ARG A 215 -12.13 -14.85 10.23
C ARG A 215 -13.05 -13.69 10.59
N ASP A 216 -12.78 -13.07 11.73
CA ASP A 216 -13.47 -11.87 12.20
C ASP A 216 -13.20 -10.68 11.26
N GLY A 217 -14.18 -9.78 11.14
CA GLY A 217 -14.07 -8.50 10.46
C GLY A 217 -14.62 -7.37 11.34
N LEU A 218 -15.46 -6.49 10.79
CA LEU A 218 -16.25 -5.52 11.59
C LEU A 218 -17.31 -6.18 12.49
N MET A 219 -17.69 -7.42 12.15
CA MET A 219 -18.53 -8.29 12.95
C MET A 219 -17.79 -9.60 13.23
N SER A 220 -18.16 -10.31 14.29
CA SER A 220 -17.56 -11.61 14.65
C SER A 220 -17.86 -12.66 13.58
N LYS A 221 -16.95 -13.63 13.42
CA LYS A 221 -17.18 -14.81 12.58
C LYS A 221 -18.39 -15.61 13.08
N GLU A 222 -18.64 -15.63 14.38
CA GLU A 222 -19.80 -16.28 15.00
C GLU A 222 -21.11 -15.63 14.54
N ASP A 223 -21.18 -14.30 14.51
CA ASP A 223 -22.38 -13.60 14.04
C ASP A 223 -22.54 -13.68 12.52
N LYS A 224 -21.42 -13.69 11.77
CA LYS A 224 -21.46 -13.93 10.33
C LYS A 224 -22.03 -15.31 10.00
N ALA A 225 -21.61 -16.35 10.73
CA ALA A 225 -22.10 -17.71 10.55
C ALA A 225 -23.61 -17.83 10.83
N LYS A 226 -24.13 -17.12 11.84
CA LYS A 226 -25.59 -17.06 12.10
C LYS A 226 -26.35 -16.43 10.93
N LEU A 227 -25.81 -15.37 10.34
CA LEU A 227 -26.45 -14.70 9.19
C LEU A 227 -26.37 -15.51 7.89
N ASP A 228 -25.31 -16.29 7.68
CA ASP A 228 -25.18 -17.17 6.50
C ASP A 228 -26.25 -18.27 6.44
N GLY A 229 -26.77 -18.69 7.59
CA GLY A 229 -27.86 -19.67 7.67
C GLY A 229 -29.24 -19.12 7.30
N VAL A 230 -29.40 -17.80 7.14
CA VAL A 230 -30.69 -17.18 6.82
C VAL A 230 -30.89 -17.17 5.31
N ALA A 231 -31.82 -18.00 4.82
CA ALA A 231 -32.19 -18.01 3.41
C ALA A 231 -32.64 -16.61 2.93
N ALA A 232 -32.31 -16.27 1.69
CA ALA A 232 -32.75 -15.02 1.08
C ALA A 232 -34.28 -14.89 1.20
N GLN A 233 -34.75 -13.76 1.73
CA GLN A 233 -36.17 -13.48 1.96
C GLN A 233 -36.84 -14.33 3.07
N ALA A 234 -36.09 -14.95 4.00
CA ALA A 234 -36.68 -15.73 5.11
C ALA A 234 -37.75 -14.95 5.92
N ASN A 235 -37.61 -13.63 6.05
CA ASN A 235 -38.58 -12.78 6.76
C ASN A 235 -39.72 -12.27 5.88
N LYS A 236 -39.74 -12.58 4.58
CA LYS A 236 -40.75 -12.13 3.63
C LYS A 236 -41.87 -13.17 3.52
N TYR A 237 -42.57 -13.40 4.63
CA TYR A 237 -43.72 -14.29 4.64
C TYR A 237 -44.86 -13.70 3.80
N THR A 238 -45.32 -14.45 2.80
CA THR A 238 -46.53 -14.14 2.04
C THR A 238 -47.49 -15.29 2.20
N LEU A 239 -48.69 -15.01 2.74
CA LEU A 239 -49.72 -16.02 2.91
C LEU A 239 -50.33 -16.36 1.54
N THR A 240 -49.98 -17.51 1.00
CA THR A 240 -50.57 -18.04 -0.23
C THR A 240 -51.96 -18.64 0.05
N ALA A 241 -52.80 -18.72 -0.98
CA ALA A 241 -54.10 -19.39 -0.85
C ALA A 241 -53.92 -20.90 -0.61
N ALA A 242 -54.79 -21.49 0.20
CA ALA A 242 -54.81 -22.93 0.43
C ALA A 242 -55.05 -23.70 -0.88
N THR A 243 -54.38 -24.83 -1.03
CA THR A 243 -54.60 -25.77 -2.14
C THR A 243 -54.83 -27.17 -1.57
N THR A 244 -55.28 -28.12 -2.40
CA THR A 244 -55.45 -29.51 -1.97
C THR A 244 -54.13 -30.20 -1.61
N SER A 245 -52.99 -29.65 -2.02
CA SER A 245 -51.65 -30.21 -1.81
C SER A 245 -50.76 -29.36 -0.90
N ALA A 246 -51.19 -28.17 -0.46
CA ALA A 246 -50.38 -27.27 0.36
C ALA A 246 -51.23 -26.41 1.30
N LEU A 247 -50.72 -26.21 2.52
CA LEU A 247 -51.29 -25.31 3.51
C LEU A 247 -51.24 -23.85 3.02
N GLY A 248 -52.30 -23.11 3.30
CA GLY A 248 -52.42 -21.69 2.96
C GLY A 248 -53.62 -21.05 3.64
N GLY A 249 -53.85 -19.77 3.35
CA GLY A 249 -54.98 -19.01 3.88
C GLY A 249 -56.28 -19.29 3.12
N VAL A 250 -57.40 -19.25 3.83
CA VAL A 250 -58.75 -19.17 3.29
C VAL A 250 -59.38 -17.85 3.67
N LYS A 251 -60.34 -17.37 2.89
CA LYS A 251 -61.16 -16.22 3.30
C LYS A 251 -62.32 -16.72 4.16
N GLN A 252 -62.84 -15.85 5.02
CA GLN A 252 -64.08 -16.15 5.74
C GLN A 252 -65.24 -16.24 4.74
N ALA A 253 -66.08 -17.27 4.89
CA ALA A 253 -67.27 -17.42 4.07
C ALA A 253 -68.31 -16.34 4.40
N ALA A 254 -69.13 -16.00 3.40
CA ALA A 254 -70.28 -15.14 3.61
C ALA A 254 -71.26 -15.78 4.60
N LYS A 255 -72.01 -14.94 5.34
CA LYS A 255 -73.02 -15.42 6.29
C LYS A 255 -74.07 -16.27 5.57
N VAL A 256 -74.31 -17.47 6.08
CA VAL A 256 -75.43 -18.34 5.73
C VAL A 256 -76.36 -18.35 6.94
N ASN A 257 -77.64 -18.02 6.75
CA ASN A 257 -78.61 -18.00 7.86
C ASN A 257 -78.93 -19.42 8.32
N ASP A 258 -79.22 -19.58 9.61
CA ASP A 258 -79.66 -20.85 10.18
C ASP A 258 -80.97 -21.32 9.55
N ALA A 259 -81.12 -22.63 9.37
CA ALA A 259 -82.35 -23.22 8.87
C ALA A 259 -83.44 -23.13 9.96
N SER A 260 -84.61 -22.57 9.62
CA SER A 260 -85.76 -22.46 10.53
C SER A 260 -86.69 -23.69 10.48
N GLY A 261 -86.19 -24.85 10.04
CA GLY A 261 -86.98 -26.06 9.80
C GLY A 261 -86.19 -27.15 9.08
N THR A 262 -86.87 -28.04 8.35
CA THR A 262 -86.23 -29.10 7.56
C THR A 262 -85.26 -28.50 6.53
N VAL A 263 -84.02 -28.99 6.50
CA VAL A 263 -82.99 -28.54 5.56
C VAL A 263 -83.38 -28.94 4.14
N SER A 264 -83.58 -27.96 3.27
CA SER A 264 -83.85 -28.19 1.85
C SER A 264 -82.56 -28.35 1.05
N VAL A 265 -82.67 -28.92 -0.16
CA VAL A 265 -81.56 -29.00 -1.13
C VAL A 265 -81.01 -27.60 -1.47
N GLU A 266 -81.87 -26.58 -1.46
CA GLU A 266 -81.46 -25.19 -1.69
C GLU A 266 -80.58 -24.65 -0.55
N ASN A 267 -80.94 -24.92 0.71
CA ASN A 267 -80.13 -24.51 1.86
C ASN A 267 -78.74 -25.16 1.83
N PHE A 268 -78.67 -26.44 1.48
CA PHE A 268 -77.41 -27.17 1.35
C PHE A 268 -76.53 -26.63 0.21
N ASN A 269 -77.12 -26.39 -0.97
CA ASN A 269 -76.39 -25.83 -2.11
C ASN A 269 -75.93 -24.38 -1.86
N GLY A 270 -76.69 -23.59 -1.10
CA GLY A 270 -76.30 -22.26 -0.65
C GLY A 270 -75.05 -22.28 0.23
N LEU A 271 -74.98 -23.20 1.20
CA LEU A 271 -73.79 -23.41 2.04
C LEU A 271 -72.58 -23.86 1.19
N LEU A 272 -72.77 -24.84 0.31
CA LEU A 272 -71.71 -25.32 -0.60
C LEU A 272 -71.15 -24.17 -1.45
N THR A 273 -72.03 -23.31 -1.97
CA THR A 273 -71.65 -22.14 -2.77
C THR A 273 -70.85 -21.13 -1.95
N ALA A 274 -71.29 -20.81 -0.72
CA ALA A 274 -70.59 -19.88 0.16
C ALA A 274 -69.17 -20.36 0.50
N LEU A 275 -69.01 -21.65 0.78
CA LEU A 275 -67.72 -22.26 1.10
C LEU A 275 -66.79 -22.37 -0.13
N LYS A 276 -67.31 -22.68 -1.32
CA LYS A 276 -66.54 -22.64 -2.57
C LYS A 276 -66.09 -21.23 -2.95
N ASN A 277 -66.94 -20.23 -2.75
CA ASN A 277 -66.60 -18.83 -3.02
C ASN A 277 -65.50 -18.29 -2.08
N ALA A 278 -65.45 -18.80 -0.85
CA ALA A 278 -64.43 -18.47 0.15
C ALA A 278 -63.08 -19.17 -0.09
N GLY A 279 -63.01 -20.10 -1.06
CA GLY A 279 -61.82 -20.92 -1.32
C GLY A 279 -61.59 -22.00 -0.25
N ILE A 280 -62.60 -22.34 0.54
CA ILE A 280 -62.54 -23.37 1.58
C ILE A 280 -62.71 -24.77 0.95
N MET A 281 -63.48 -24.85 -0.14
CA MET A 281 -63.64 -26.05 -0.94
C MET A 281 -63.22 -25.80 -2.38
N ALA A 282 -62.71 -26.84 -3.04
CA ALA A 282 -62.46 -26.82 -4.47
C ALA A 282 -63.76 -26.50 -5.24
N LYS A 283 -63.62 -25.71 -6.31
CA LYS A 283 -64.75 -25.38 -7.20
C LYS A 283 -65.21 -26.61 -7.97
#